data_AF-A0A951XDH2-F1
#
_entry.id   AF-A0A951XDH2-F1
#
_cell.length_a   1.000
_cell.length_b   1.000
_cell.length_c   1.000
_cell.angle_alpha   90.00
_cell.angle_beta   90.00
_cell.angle_gamma   90.00
#
_symmetry.space_group_name_H-M   'P 1'
#
loop_
_entity.id
_entity.type
_entity.pdbx_description
1 polymer ?
#
loop_
_entity_poly.entity_id
_entity_poly.type
_entity_poly.pdbx_seq_one_letter_code
_entity_poly.pdbx_strand_id
1 'polypeptide(L)'
;TVYTLLDLPIVDSLVYTYDNNSRITSVVAWRQDTQNDNEIFEFHKAIYGYDSRGNIGTVSFYFKDNINTVAPLQLITMRYDDKLASLNLGNEGLIEGFLMIESNSPNNVTFVDNPEGPDKFSIAYEYNADSRPVKAVKTDMINDEQIYINYYYQ
;
A
#
# COMPACT_ATOMS: atom_id res chain seq x y z
N THR A 1 -30.27 22.99 -24.84
CA THR A 1 -28.81 23.16 -24.64
C THR A 1 -28.19 21.79 -24.66
N VAL A 2 -27.39 21.48 -25.69
CA VAL A 2 -26.66 20.22 -25.79
C VAL A 2 -25.43 20.36 -24.89
N TYR A 3 -25.32 19.53 -23.85
CA TYR A 3 -24.08 19.41 -23.08
C TYR A 3 -23.11 18.60 -23.93
N THR A 4 -22.19 19.26 -24.62
CA THR A 4 -20.98 18.61 -25.09
C THR A 4 -20.15 18.27 -23.85
N LEU A 5 -20.08 16.99 -23.48
CA LEU A 5 -18.96 16.52 -22.68
C LEU A 5 -17.70 16.93 -23.45
N LEU A 6 -16.93 17.86 -22.91
CA LEU A 6 -15.56 18.03 -23.37
C LEU A 6 -14.87 16.69 -23.14
N ASP A 7 -14.39 16.06 -24.21
CA ASP A 7 -13.32 15.06 -24.15
C ASP A 7 -12.09 15.76 -23.59
N LEU A 8 -12.05 15.94 -22.28
CA LEU A 8 -10.83 16.30 -21.58
C LEU A 8 -9.94 15.04 -21.62
N PRO A 9 -8.71 15.13 -22.15
CA PRO A 9 -7.82 13.99 -22.17
C PRO A 9 -7.60 13.49 -20.75
N ILE A 10 -7.56 12.17 -20.58
CA ILE A 10 -7.12 11.55 -19.33
C ILE A 10 -5.70 12.03 -19.08
N VAL A 11 -5.51 12.91 -18.09
CA VAL A 11 -4.23 13.54 -17.75
C VAL A 11 -3.46 12.77 -16.68
N ASP A 12 -4.11 11.81 -16.03
CA ASP A 12 -3.52 10.99 -14.98
C ASP A 12 -3.21 9.60 -15.52
N SER A 13 -2.03 9.09 -15.22
CA SER A 13 -1.62 7.74 -15.64
C SER A 13 -0.93 7.00 -14.52
N LEU A 14 -1.10 5.67 -14.51
CA LEU A 14 -0.39 4.76 -13.61
C LEU A 14 0.65 3.98 -14.43
N VAL A 15 1.89 3.98 -13.97
CA VAL A 15 2.99 3.21 -14.56
C VAL A 15 3.47 2.17 -13.57
N TYR A 16 3.49 0.92 -14.02
CA TYR A 16 3.91 -0.23 -13.23
C TYR A 16 5.28 -0.71 -13.70
N THR A 17 6.16 -1.00 -12.75
CA THR A 17 7.42 -1.71 -13.04
C THR A 17 7.37 -3.09 -12.39
N TYR A 18 7.94 -4.08 -13.08
CA TYR A 18 7.95 -5.46 -12.63
C TYR A 18 9.37 -6.01 -12.54
N ASP A 19 9.60 -6.94 -11.63
CA ASP A 19 10.82 -7.75 -11.61
C ASP A 19 10.73 -8.98 -12.53
N ASN A 20 11.81 -9.76 -12.57
CA ASN A 20 11.88 -11.00 -13.36
C ASN A 20 10.90 -12.09 -12.92
N ASN A 21 10.31 -11.97 -11.73
CA ASN A 21 9.27 -12.86 -11.22
C ASN A 21 7.86 -12.31 -11.49
N SER A 22 7.74 -11.26 -12.31
CA SER A 22 6.48 -10.58 -12.61
C SER A 22 5.79 -9.99 -11.37
N ARG A 23 6.56 -9.60 -10.35
CA ARG A 23 6.06 -8.88 -9.17
C ARG A 23 6.19 -7.39 -9.38
N ILE A 24 5.20 -6.61 -8.92
CA ILE A 24 5.22 -5.15 -9.03
C ILE A 24 6.30 -4.59 -8.10
N THR A 25 7.36 -4.01 -8.66
CA THR A 25 8.41 -3.36 -7.86
C THR A 25 8.14 -1.88 -7.62
N SER A 26 7.34 -1.24 -8.47
CA SER A 26 6.89 0.12 -8.24
C SER A 26 5.60 0.45 -8.99
N VAL A 27 4.87 1.40 -8.43
CA VAL A 27 3.73 2.08 -9.03
C VAL A 27 4.01 3.57 -9.01
N VAL A 28 3.87 4.24 -10.14
CA VAL A 28 3.98 5.70 -10.26
C VAL A 28 2.67 6.25 -10.78
N ALA A 29 2.04 7.14 -10.02
CA ALA A 29 0.94 7.96 -10.49
C ALA A 29 1.47 9.30 -10.98
N TRP A 30 1.19 9.60 -12.25
CA TRP A 30 1.48 10.86 -12.88
C TRP A 30 0.24 11.74 -12.88
N ARG A 31 0.44 13.04 -12.65
CA ARG A 31 -0.61 14.05 -12.66
C ARG A 31 -0.15 15.28 -13.42
N GLN A 32 -1.09 15.99 -14.02
CA GLN A 32 -0.88 17.33 -14.55
C GLN A 32 -0.84 18.39 -13.44
N ASP A 33 0.20 19.20 -13.45
CA ASP A 33 0.40 20.32 -12.54
C ASP A 33 -0.24 21.60 -13.10
N THR A 34 -1.49 21.84 -12.71
CA THR A 34 -2.22 23.04 -13.15
C THR A 34 -1.65 24.35 -12.60
N GLN A 35 -0.67 24.30 -11.69
CA GLN A 35 -0.01 25.47 -11.10
C GLN A 35 1.34 25.79 -11.76
N ASN A 36 1.91 24.86 -12.53
CA ASN A 36 3.22 24.99 -13.15
C ASN A 36 3.13 24.63 -14.64
N ASP A 37 2.51 25.53 -15.42
CA ASP A 37 2.40 25.45 -16.89
C ASP A 37 1.83 24.13 -17.43
N ASN A 38 0.99 23.46 -16.63
CA ASN A 38 0.33 22.20 -17.01
C ASN A 38 1.33 21.05 -17.30
N GLU A 39 2.53 21.10 -16.71
CA GLU A 39 3.53 20.03 -16.81
C GLU A 39 3.06 18.75 -16.10
N ILE A 40 3.52 17.60 -16.60
CA ILE A 40 3.20 16.29 -15.99
C ILE A 40 4.33 15.92 -15.02
N PHE A 41 3.98 15.49 -13.81
CA PHE A 41 4.96 15.14 -12.77
C PHE A 41 4.56 13.87 -11.99
N GLU A 42 5.55 13.24 -11.35
CA GLU A 42 5.34 12.11 -10.43
C GLU A 42 4.63 12.61 -9.16
N PHE A 43 3.30 12.50 -9.12
CA PHE A 43 2.47 12.89 -7.98
C PHE A 43 2.63 11.91 -6.82
N HIS A 44 2.67 10.61 -7.13
CA HIS A 44 2.80 9.56 -6.14
C HIS A 44 3.65 8.42 -6.69
N LYS A 45 4.53 7.90 -5.85
CA LYS A 45 5.32 6.70 -6.16
C LYS A 45 5.41 5.80 -4.94
N ALA A 46 5.04 4.54 -5.15
CA ALA A 46 5.27 3.45 -4.22
C ALA A 46 6.36 2.52 -4.78
N ILE A 47 7.30 2.12 -3.94
CA ILE A 47 8.38 1.19 -4.27
C ILE A 47 8.32 0.01 -3.30
N TYR A 48 8.24 -1.21 -3.83
CA TYR A 48 8.10 -2.43 -3.05
C TYR A 48 9.41 -3.21 -3.00
N GLY A 49 9.86 -3.51 -1.80
CA GLY A 49 10.95 -4.45 -1.53
C GLY A 49 10.38 -5.78 -1.04
N TYR A 50 10.87 -6.89 -1.60
CA TYR A 50 10.38 -8.22 -1.27
C TYR A 50 11.41 -9.01 -0.44
N ASP A 51 10.93 -9.78 0.54
CA ASP A 51 11.74 -10.74 1.28
C ASP A 51 12.03 -12.00 0.43
N SER A 52 12.85 -12.92 0.97
CA SER A 52 13.21 -14.16 0.28
C SER A 52 12.04 -15.13 0.05
N ARG A 53 10.91 -14.91 0.75
CA ARG A 53 9.67 -15.68 0.60
C ARG A 53 8.70 -15.00 -0.37
N GLY A 54 9.05 -13.83 -0.88
CA GLY A 54 8.24 -13.06 -1.82
C GLY A 54 7.17 -12.18 -1.17
N ASN A 55 7.22 -11.98 0.15
CA ASN A 55 6.37 -11.03 0.85
C ASN A 55 6.95 -9.62 0.79
N ILE A 56 6.12 -8.59 0.91
CA ILE A 56 6.56 -7.19 0.83
C ILE A 56 7.27 -6.79 2.13
N GLY A 57 8.60 -6.89 2.24
CA GLY A 57 9.30 -6.51 3.47
C GLY A 57 9.36 -4.99 3.72
N THR A 58 9.38 -4.18 2.66
CA THR A 58 9.49 -2.72 2.76
C THR A 58 8.69 -2.03 1.69
N VAL A 59 8.20 -0.85 2.00
CA VAL A 59 7.50 0.02 1.06
C VAL A 59 8.01 1.42 1.25
N SER A 60 8.41 2.06 0.16
CA SER A 60 8.81 3.46 0.20
C SER A 60 7.81 4.29 -0.58
N PHE A 61 7.30 5.33 0.05
CA PHE A 61 6.36 6.26 -0.53
C PHE A 61 7.01 7.60 -0.80
N TYR A 62 6.60 8.17 -1.92
CA TYR A 62 6.95 9.52 -2.30
C TYR A 62 5.68 10.22 -2.80
N PHE A 63 5.40 11.39 -2.24
CA PHE A 63 4.24 12.20 -2.61
C PHE A 63 4.67 13.60 -2.97
N LYS A 64 4.16 14.15 -4.06
CA LYS A 64 4.35 15.55 -4.43
C LYS A 64 2.99 16.20 -4.62
N ASP A 65 2.81 17.41 -4.09
CA ASP A 65 1.62 18.20 -4.40
C ASP A 65 1.71 18.86 -5.77
N ASN A 66 2.93 19.25 -6.18
CA ASN A 66 3.26 19.87 -7.46
C ASN A 66 4.73 19.55 -7.85
N ILE A 67 5.15 19.93 -9.06
CA ILE A 67 6.48 19.58 -9.59
C ILE A 67 7.64 20.10 -8.70
N ASN A 68 7.42 21.25 -8.05
CA ASN A 68 8.38 21.92 -7.17
C ASN A 68 8.35 21.41 -5.72
N THR A 69 7.40 20.54 -5.36
CA THR A 69 7.35 19.94 -4.02
C THR A 69 8.59 19.07 -3.79
N VAL A 70 9.32 19.37 -2.72
CA VAL A 70 10.37 18.50 -2.18
C VAL A 70 9.80 17.77 -0.97
N ALA A 71 9.30 16.56 -1.19
CA ALA A 71 8.90 15.68 -0.10
C ALA A 71 10.03 14.68 0.22
N PRO A 72 10.29 14.37 1.50
CA PRO A 72 11.17 13.27 1.85
C PRO A 72 10.54 11.92 1.47
N LEU A 73 11.39 10.93 1.25
CA LEU A 73 10.96 9.55 1.05
C LEU A 73 10.49 8.97 2.40
N GLN A 74 9.23 8.53 2.48
CA GLN A 74 8.72 7.85 3.66
C GLN A 74 8.95 6.35 3.54
N LEU A 75 9.73 5.77 4.45
CA LEU A 75 10.00 4.34 4.49
C LEU A 75 9.10 3.64 5.51
N ILE A 76 8.20 2.78 5.03
CA ILE A 76 7.35 1.93 5.86
C ILE A 76 7.89 0.49 5.81
N THR A 77 8.18 -0.08 6.97
CA THR A 77 8.61 -1.47 7.09
C THR A 77 7.46 -2.36 7.53
N MET A 78 7.32 -3.51 6.89
CA MET A 78 6.27 -4.49 7.20
C MET A 78 6.87 -5.86 7.51
N ARG A 79 6.24 -6.59 8.43
CA ARG A 79 6.57 -8.01 8.67
C ARG A 79 5.34 -8.86 8.56
N TYR A 80 5.56 -10.12 8.21
CA TYR A 80 4.52 -11.09 7.90
C TYR A 80 4.76 -12.39 8.65
N ASP A 81 3.68 -13.05 9.02
CA ASP A 81 3.75 -14.44 9.46
C ASP A 81 3.75 -15.42 8.28
N ASP A 82 3.56 -16.70 8.57
CA ASP A 82 3.54 -17.81 7.62
C ASP A 82 2.12 -18.30 7.29
N LYS A 83 1.07 -17.56 7.70
CA LYS A 83 -0.34 -17.94 7.53
C LYS A 83 -1.01 -17.13 6.43
N LEU A 84 -2.10 -17.64 5.87
CA LEU A 84 -2.79 -17.00 4.77
C LEU A 84 -3.46 -15.71 5.24
N ALA A 85 -3.32 -14.65 4.44
CA ALA A 85 -4.07 -13.42 4.67
C ALA A 85 -5.59 -13.65 4.59
N SER A 86 -6.37 -12.88 5.35
CA SER A 86 -7.84 -12.88 5.26
C SER A 86 -8.34 -12.53 3.85
N LEU A 87 -7.67 -11.56 3.21
CA LEU A 87 -7.87 -11.15 1.83
C LEU A 87 -6.55 -11.27 1.07
N ASN A 88 -6.48 -12.20 0.11
CA ASN A 88 -5.32 -12.42 -0.74
C ASN A 88 -5.69 -12.13 -2.20
N LEU A 89 -5.37 -10.92 -2.66
CA LEU A 89 -5.51 -10.51 -4.06
C LEU A 89 -4.18 -10.64 -4.85
N GLY A 90 -3.20 -11.37 -4.30
CA GLY A 90 -1.86 -11.46 -4.90
C GLY A 90 -1.26 -10.08 -5.20
N ASN A 91 -0.56 -9.97 -6.33
CA ASN A 91 0.02 -8.70 -6.79
C ASN A 91 -1.02 -7.68 -7.26
N GLU A 92 -2.23 -8.11 -7.60
CA GLU A 92 -3.29 -7.25 -8.15
C GLU A 92 -3.79 -6.25 -7.10
N GLY A 93 -3.64 -6.60 -5.82
CA GLY A 93 -3.97 -5.69 -4.76
C GLY A 93 -2.98 -4.54 -4.54
N LEU A 94 -1.91 -4.44 -5.34
CA LEU A 94 -0.96 -3.31 -5.34
C LEU A 94 -1.27 -2.29 -6.44
N ILE A 95 -2.33 -2.49 -7.22
CA ILE A 95 -2.65 -1.69 -8.42
C ILE A 95 -2.77 -0.19 -8.12
N GLU A 96 -3.31 0.19 -6.95
CA GLU A 96 -3.52 1.61 -6.61
C GLU A 96 -2.24 2.29 -6.08
N GLY A 97 -1.17 1.54 -5.84
CA GLY A 97 0.03 2.07 -5.22
C GLY A 97 -0.14 2.46 -3.76
N PHE A 98 -1.34 2.34 -3.16
CA PHE A 98 -1.57 2.57 -1.74
C PHE A 98 -1.46 1.26 -0.95
N LEU A 99 -0.99 1.36 0.29
CA LEU A 99 -1.09 0.27 1.24
C LEU A 99 -1.89 0.72 2.45
N MET A 100 -2.95 -0.03 2.76
CA MET A 100 -3.68 0.08 4.02
C MET A 100 -3.26 -1.06 4.97
N ILE A 101 -3.60 -0.98 6.26
CA ILE A 101 -3.18 -1.95 7.30
C ILE A 101 -3.84 -3.35 7.14
N GLU A 102 -4.53 -3.58 6.03
CA GLU A 102 -5.09 -4.87 5.60
C GLU A 102 -4.68 -5.17 4.14
N SER A 103 -3.53 -4.62 3.73
CA SER A 103 -3.07 -4.67 2.35
C SER A 103 -2.98 -6.08 1.83
N ASN A 104 -3.28 -6.17 0.55
CA ASN A 104 -3.25 -7.39 -0.23
C ASN A 104 -1.85 -7.99 -0.21
N SER A 105 -1.75 -9.12 0.47
CA SER A 105 -0.51 -9.85 0.68
C SER A 105 -0.86 -11.33 0.74
N PRO A 106 0.04 -12.22 0.31
CA PRO A 106 -0.16 -13.66 0.53
C PRO A 106 -0.30 -14.03 2.02
N ASN A 107 0.39 -13.28 2.90
CA ASN A 107 0.45 -13.53 4.34
C ASN A 107 -0.10 -12.38 5.19
N ASN A 108 -0.43 -12.64 6.46
CA ASN A 108 -0.91 -11.60 7.37
C ASN A 108 0.22 -10.65 7.80
N VAL A 109 -0.06 -9.35 7.80
CA VAL A 109 0.85 -8.33 8.35
C VAL A 109 0.84 -8.43 9.87
N THR A 110 2.00 -8.64 10.49
CA THR A 110 2.16 -8.74 11.95
C THR A 110 2.77 -7.51 12.58
N PHE A 111 3.38 -6.64 11.76
CA PHE A 111 4.08 -5.46 12.24
C PHE A 111 4.16 -4.41 11.13
N VAL A 112 3.94 -3.15 11.51
CA VAL A 112 4.13 -1.97 10.67
C VAL A 112 4.94 -0.93 11.46
N ASP A 113 5.96 -0.36 10.82
CA ASP A 113 6.74 0.75 11.37
C ASP A 113 6.94 1.83 10.31
N ASN A 114 6.28 2.97 10.53
CA ASN A 114 6.49 4.21 9.82
C ASN A 114 7.19 5.20 10.77
N PRO A 115 8.53 5.31 10.74
CA PRO A 115 9.28 6.16 11.66
C PRO A 115 9.00 7.66 11.48
N GLU A 116 8.43 8.05 10.35
CA GLU A 116 8.16 9.44 9.96
C GLU A 116 6.68 9.83 10.16
N GLY A 117 5.82 8.88 10.53
CA GLY A 117 4.39 9.07 10.73
C GLY A 117 3.87 8.45 12.03
N PRO A 118 2.56 8.54 12.30
CA PRO A 118 1.95 7.95 13.49
C PRO A 118 1.76 6.42 13.38
N ASP A 119 2.09 5.82 12.23
CA ASP A 119 1.74 4.42 11.97
C ASP A 119 2.80 3.45 12.50
N LYS A 120 2.63 3.01 13.75
CA LYS A 120 3.50 2.02 14.36
C LYS A 120 2.66 1.00 15.12
N PHE A 121 2.42 -0.17 14.51
CA PHE A 121 1.48 -1.16 15.04
C PHE A 121 2.09 -2.57 15.07
N SER A 122 1.60 -3.39 15.99
CA SER A 122 1.77 -4.85 15.97
C SER A 122 0.40 -5.53 15.87
N ILE A 123 0.33 -6.70 15.24
CA ILE A 123 -0.91 -7.47 15.09
C ILE A 123 -0.66 -8.92 15.48
N ALA A 124 -1.44 -9.42 16.43
CA ALA A 124 -1.44 -10.81 16.86
C ALA A 124 -2.72 -11.50 16.39
N TYR A 125 -2.59 -12.66 15.74
CA TYR A 125 -3.70 -13.39 15.14
C TYR A 125 -4.00 -14.71 15.85
N GLU A 126 -5.27 -15.09 15.88
CA GLU A 126 -5.74 -16.45 16.14
C GLU A 126 -6.22 -17.08 14.83
N TYR A 127 -5.93 -18.37 14.62
CA TYR A 127 -6.19 -19.07 13.37
C TYR A 127 -7.17 -20.23 13.53
N ASN A 128 -7.96 -20.53 12.49
CA ASN A 128 -8.72 -21.76 12.39
C ASN A 128 -7.85 -22.93 11.88
N ALA A 129 -8.46 -24.12 11.75
CA ALA A 129 -7.79 -25.33 11.26
C ALA A 129 -7.24 -25.19 9.81
N ASP A 130 -7.82 -24.30 9.02
CA ASP A 130 -7.41 -24.02 7.63
C ASP A 130 -6.34 -22.92 7.54
N SER A 131 -5.74 -22.53 8.66
CA SER A 131 -4.74 -21.46 8.73
C SER A 131 -5.24 -20.08 8.27
N ARG A 132 -6.55 -19.83 8.38
CA ARG A 132 -7.16 -18.51 8.16
C ARG A 132 -7.37 -17.78 9.48
N PRO A 133 -7.12 -16.46 9.56
CA PRO A 133 -7.30 -15.71 10.79
C PRO A 133 -8.78 -15.68 11.18
N VAL A 134 -9.11 -15.93 12.44
CA VAL A 134 -10.49 -15.81 12.98
C VAL A 134 -10.63 -14.66 13.94
N LYS A 135 -9.55 -14.28 14.63
CA LYS A 135 -9.44 -13.07 15.42
C LYS A 135 -8.09 -12.41 15.23
N ALA A 136 -8.03 -11.10 15.45
CA ALA A 136 -6.77 -10.40 15.62
C ALA A 136 -6.88 -9.32 16.69
N VAL A 137 -5.74 -9.02 17.32
CA VAL A 137 -5.55 -7.85 18.17
C VAL A 137 -4.49 -6.98 17.52
N LYS A 138 -4.90 -5.81 17.04
CA LYS A 138 -3.99 -4.77 16.55
C LYS A 138 -3.69 -3.83 17.72
N THR A 139 -2.41 -3.68 18.04
CA THR A 139 -1.92 -2.78 19.10
C THR A 139 -1.16 -1.63 18.46
N ASP A 140 -1.58 -0.41 18.75
CA ASP A 140 -0.80 0.80 18.51
C ASP A 140 0.35 0.85 19.51
N MET A 141 1.58 0.82 19.00
CA MET A 141 2.78 0.77 19.82
C MET A 141 3.24 2.15 20.30
N ILE A 142 2.51 3.22 19.95
CA ILE A 142 2.78 4.58 20.41
C ILE A 142 2.01 4.87 21.70
N ASN A 143 0.76 4.43 21.79
CA ASN A 143 -0.16 4.75 22.89
C ASN A 143 -0.76 3.51 23.58
N ASP A 144 -0.38 2.30 23.17
CA ASP A 144 -0.89 1.01 23.66
C ASP A 144 -2.40 0.78 23.44
N GLU A 145 -3.05 1.56 22.56
CA GLU A 145 -4.46 1.35 22.19
C GLU A 145 -4.61 0.05 21.39
N GLN A 146 -5.71 -0.66 21.65
CA GLN A 146 -6.00 -1.96 21.04
C GLN A 146 -7.29 -1.94 20.25
N ILE A 147 -7.22 -2.51 19.05
CA ILE A 147 -8.37 -2.78 18.18
C ILE A 147 -8.51 -4.29 18.05
N TYR A 148 -9.72 -4.79 18.33
CA TYR A 148 -10.07 -6.19 18.24
C TYR A 148 -10.82 -6.44 16.92
N ILE A 149 -10.34 -7.41 16.14
CA ILE A 149 -10.86 -7.73 14.81
C ILE A 149 -11.38 -9.17 14.83
N ASN A 150 -12.56 -9.41 14.26
CA ASN A 150 -13.12 -10.75 14.07
C ASN A 150 -13.36 -10.99 12.58
N TYR A 151 -12.98 -12.16 12.10
CA TYR A 151 -13.11 -12.54 10.69
C TYR A 151 -14.20 -13.60 10.53
N TYR A 152 -15.05 -13.40 9.53
CA TYR A 152 -16.15 -14.30 9.20
C TYR A 152 -16.02 -14.73 7.74
N TYR A 153 -16.04 -16.03 7.48
CA TYR A 153 -15.91 -16.63 6.16
C TYR A 153 -17.23 -17.29 5.74
N GLN A 154 -17.51 -17.28 4.44
CA GLN A 154 -18.60 -18.04 3.82
C GLN A 154 -18.12 -19.42 3.38
#